data_AF-M1PGB4-F1
#
_entry.id   AF-M1PGB4-F1
#
_cell.length_a   1.000
_cell.length_b   1.000
_cell.length_c   1.000
_cell.angle_alpha   90.00
_cell.angle_beta   90.00
_cell.angle_gamma   90.00
#
_symmetry.space_group_name_H-M   'P 1'
#
loop_
_entity.id
_entity.type
_entity.pdbx_description
1 polymer ?
#
loop_
_entity_poly.entity_id
_entity_poly.type
_entity_poly.pdbx_seq_one_letter_code
_entity_poly.pdbx_strand_id
1 'polypeptide(L)'
;FVRSSPRFLRLLNEGSSRSDAVELSRRVLALTKEIAAVDGEAALACFRSSSRALRSVSIEQFEAWARRGLSSGRTDTRARRSYFSLETRGSYEALHSGSAGLALDSIQHLLRLYVEALTGREVDVAPLAAVPDEARIGDGRTIHLPSLVNEFGDEELDFRLYKVLAAHGAGQIEFGTY
;
A
#
# COMPACT_ATOMS: atom_id res chain seq x y z
N PHE A 1 -26.24 13.54 -11.30
CA PHE A 1 -24.93 12.87 -11.48
C PHE A 1 -23.91 13.23 -10.37
N VAL A 2 -24.31 13.41 -9.11
CA VAL A 2 -23.43 13.93 -8.03
C VAL A 2 -23.48 13.04 -6.77
N ARG A 3 -23.32 11.71 -6.88
CA ARG A 3 -23.38 10.84 -5.67
C ARG A 3 -22.18 9.98 -5.37
N SER A 4 -21.12 10.02 -6.15
CA SER A 4 -19.93 9.21 -5.88
C SER A 4 -18.68 9.99 -6.22
N SER A 5 -18.44 11.11 -5.53
CA SER A 5 -17.08 11.66 -5.51
C SER A 5 -16.23 10.70 -4.66
N PRO A 6 -15.26 9.97 -5.25
CA PRO A 6 -14.44 9.01 -4.52
C PRO A 6 -13.66 9.70 -3.39
N ARG A 7 -13.41 8.97 -2.31
CA ARG A 7 -12.88 9.48 -1.03
C ARG A 7 -11.50 10.11 -1.21
N PHE A 8 -10.71 9.63 -2.19
CA PHE A 8 -9.40 10.22 -2.52
C PHE A 8 -9.46 11.69 -2.97
N LEU A 9 -10.54 12.11 -3.65
CA LEU A 9 -10.70 13.51 -4.08
C LEU A 9 -10.99 14.45 -2.90
N ARG A 10 -11.48 13.93 -1.77
CA ARG A 10 -11.64 14.70 -0.52
C ARG A 10 -10.34 14.77 0.28
N LEU A 11 -9.44 13.80 0.12
CA LEU A 11 -8.15 13.72 0.82
C LEU A 11 -7.12 14.72 0.28
N LEU A 12 -7.30 15.21 -0.96
CA LEU A 12 -6.47 16.26 -1.55
C LEU A 12 -6.65 17.64 -0.89
N ASN A 13 -7.67 17.80 -0.03
CA ASN A 13 -8.01 19.08 0.60
C ASN A 13 -7.35 19.24 2.01
N GLU A 14 -6.05 19.53 1.99
CA GLU A 14 -5.40 20.61 2.75
C GLU A 14 -5.05 20.50 4.26
N GLY A 15 -5.60 19.58 5.08
CA GLY A 15 -5.26 19.51 6.53
C GLY A 15 -5.03 18.10 7.12
N SER A 16 -5.33 17.07 6.35
CA SER A 16 -5.48 15.67 6.79
C SER A 16 -4.15 14.97 7.06
N SER A 17 -3.14 15.19 6.21
CA SER A 17 -1.89 14.41 6.18
C SER A 17 -1.15 14.34 7.52
N ARG A 18 -1.10 15.43 8.29
CA ARG A 18 -0.40 15.46 9.59
C ARG A 18 -1.18 14.74 10.70
N SER A 19 -2.51 14.89 10.72
CA SER A 19 -3.37 14.19 11.68
C SER A 19 -3.37 12.69 11.40
N ASP A 20 -3.47 12.31 10.13
CA ASP A 20 -3.47 10.92 9.68
C ASP A 20 -2.13 10.24 9.98
N ALA A 21 -1.01 10.94 9.77
CA ALA A 21 0.32 10.43 10.10
C ALA A 21 0.50 10.20 11.62
N VAL A 22 -0.05 11.09 12.45
CA VAL A 22 -0.04 10.93 13.92
C VAL A 22 -0.93 9.76 14.35
N GLU A 23 -2.10 9.60 13.74
CA GLU A 23 -3.01 8.50 14.01
C GLU A 23 -2.39 7.15 13.61
N LEU A 24 -1.81 7.07 12.41
CA LEU A 24 -1.11 5.89 11.91
C LEU A 24 0.07 5.52 12.83
N SER A 25 0.88 6.51 13.23
CA SER A 25 1.99 6.30 14.17
C SER A 25 1.48 5.77 15.51
N ARG A 26 0.39 6.33 16.05
CA ARG A 26 -0.22 5.87 17.31
C ARG A 26 -0.69 4.42 17.20
N ARG A 27 -1.31 4.01 16.08
CA ARG A 27 -1.77 2.64 15.85
C ARG A 27 -0.60 1.66 15.75
N VAL A 28 0.45 2.00 15.00
CA VAL A 28 1.68 1.19 14.91
C VAL A 28 2.34 1.03 16.28
N LEU A 29 2.43 2.09 17.07
CA LEU A 29 3.01 2.02 18.42
C LEU A 29 2.15 1.19 19.38
N ALA A 30 0.83 1.27 19.28
CA ALA A 30 -0.09 0.44 20.07
C ALA A 30 0.14 -1.05 19.80
N LEU A 31 0.19 -1.47 18.53
CA LEU A 31 0.52 -2.83 18.15
C LEU A 31 1.92 -3.26 18.61
N THR A 32 2.90 -2.39 18.42
CA THR A 32 4.28 -2.66 18.86
C THR A 32 4.33 -2.93 20.37
N LYS A 33 3.56 -2.17 21.15
CA LYS A 33 3.42 -2.36 22.60
C LYS A 33 2.73 -3.68 22.94
N GLU A 34 1.68 -4.07 22.21
CA GLU A 34 1.03 -5.38 22.37
C GLU A 34 2.03 -6.52 22.13
N ILE A 35 2.84 -6.43 21.08
CA ILE A 35 3.86 -7.44 20.78
C ILE A 35 4.96 -7.45 21.85
N ALA A 36 5.37 -6.27 22.33
CA ALA A 36 6.42 -6.14 23.34
C ALA A 36 6.05 -6.77 24.69
N ALA A 37 4.76 -6.91 25.00
CA ALA A 37 4.29 -7.63 26.17
C ALA A 37 4.60 -9.13 26.12
N VAL A 38 4.84 -9.68 24.92
CA VAL A 38 5.18 -11.10 24.69
C VAL A 38 6.67 -11.27 24.37
N ASP A 39 7.21 -10.42 23.49
CA ASP A 39 8.57 -10.55 22.97
C ASP A 39 9.10 -9.20 22.45
N GLY A 40 10.11 -8.65 23.14
CA GLY A 40 10.70 -7.36 22.81
C GLY A 40 11.48 -7.33 21.50
N GLU A 41 12.14 -8.43 21.11
CA GLU A 41 12.87 -8.49 19.82
C GLU A 41 11.88 -8.54 18.65
N ALA A 42 10.80 -9.29 18.80
CA ALA A 42 9.72 -9.35 17.83
C ALA A 42 9.04 -7.98 17.66
N ALA A 43 8.82 -7.24 18.74
CA ALA A 43 8.25 -5.91 18.70
C ALA A 43 9.14 -4.93 17.92
N LEU A 44 10.44 -4.95 18.19
CA LEU A 44 11.40 -4.12 17.45
C LEU A 44 11.45 -4.48 15.96
N ALA A 45 11.39 -5.78 15.63
CA ALA A 45 11.32 -6.23 14.24
C ALA A 45 10.04 -5.75 13.53
N CYS A 46 8.90 -5.82 14.20
CA CYS A 46 7.60 -5.33 13.70
C CYS A 46 7.64 -3.82 13.46
N PHE A 47 8.15 -3.05 14.43
CA PHE A 47 8.27 -1.60 14.29
C PHE A 47 9.17 -1.22 13.11
N ARG A 48 10.32 -1.88 12.94
CA ARG A 48 11.24 -1.64 11.81
C ARG A 48 10.63 -1.99 10.46
N SER A 49 9.84 -3.06 10.39
CA SER A 49 9.19 -3.49 9.15
C SER A 49 7.91 -2.71 8.83
N SER A 50 7.29 -2.04 9.81
CA SER A 50 6.02 -1.31 9.67
C SER A 50 6.03 -0.28 8.53
N SER A 51 7.10 0.51 8.41
CA SER A 51 7.22 1.50 7.34
C SER A 51 7.20 0.86 5.96
N ARG A 52 7.89 -0.28 5.78
CA ARG A 52 7.89 -1.03 4.53
C ARG A 52 6.57 -1.76 4.29
N ALA A 53 5.95 -2.30 5.32
CA ALA A 53 4.67 -3.00 5.22
C ALA A 53 3.54 -2.04 4.78
N LEU A 54 3.45 -0.88 5.41
CA LEU A 54 2.40 0.11 5.16
C LEU A 54 2.54 0.83 3.82
N ARG A 55 3.63 0.57 3.08
CA ARG A 55 3.79 0.95 1.68
C ARG A 55 3.02 0.04 0.72
N SER A 56 2.74 -1.20 1.11
CA SER A 56 2.07 -2.19 0.25
C SER A 56 0.71 -2.64 0.77
N VAL A 57 0.41 -2.49 2.07
CA VAL A 57 -0.87 -2.86 2.66
C VAL A 57 -1.48 -1.72 3.50
N SER A 58 -2.81 -1.77 3.69
CA SER A 58 -3.51 -0.87 4.60
C SER A 58 -3.10 -1.09 6.07
N ILE A 59 -3.35 -0.08 6.90
CA ILE A 59 -3.11 -0.19 8.34
C ILE A 59 -3.96 -1.31 8.95
N GLU A 60 -5.22 -1.50 8.53
CA GLU A 60 -6.10 -2.57 8.98
C GLU A 60 -5.51 -3.96 8.70
N GLN A 61 -4.94 -4.17 7.51
CA GLN A 61 -4.25 -5.41 7.15
C GLN A 61 -2.99 -5.63 7.99
N PHE A 62 -2.21 -4.56 8.20
CA PHE A 62 -1.04 -4.62 9.07
C PHE A 62 -1.42 -5.02 10.51
N GLU A 63 -2.51 -4.47 11.06
CA GLU A 63 -3.00 -4.90 12.38
C GLU A 63 -3.47 -6.35 12.40
N ALA A 64 -4.20 -6.79 11.37
CA ALA A 64 -4.65 -8.17 11.26
C ALA A 64 -3.47 -9.15 11.18
N TRP A 65 -2.45 -8.83 10.38
CA TRP A 65 -1.20 -9.57 10.30
C TRP A 65 -0.47 -9.62 11.64
N ALA A 66 -0.34 -8.48 12.33
CA ALA A 66 0.37 -8.42 13.61
C ALA A 66 -0.32 -9.29 14.67
N ARG A 67 -1.66 -9.20 14.78
CA ARG A 67 -2.47 -10.02 15.70
C ARG A 67 -2.41 -11.50 15.35
N ARG A 68 -2.45 -11.85 14.05
CA ARG A 68 -2.24 -13.23 13.57
C ARG A 68 -0.85 -13.75 13.94
N GLY A 69 0.16 -12.89 13.87
CA GLY A 69 1.53 -13.17 14.29
C GLY A 69 1.63 -13.59 15.76
N LEU A 70 0.89 -12.89 16.63
CA LEU A 70 0.79 -13.18 18.06
C LEU A 70 -0.03 -14.45 18.35
N SER A 71 -1.14 -14.66 17.64
CA SER A 71 -2.03 -15.81 17.86
C SER A 71 -1.47 -17.14 17.33
N SER A 72 -0.49 -17.10 16.42
CA SER A 72 0.09 -18.30 15.78
C SER A 72 0.91 -19.18 16.74
N GLY A 73 0.97 -18.89 18.04
CA GLY A 73 1.56 -19.78 19.06
C GLY A 73 3.03 -20.10 18.84
N ARG A 74 3.77 -19.22 18.14
CA ARG A 74 5.20 -19.43 17.85
C ARG A 74 5.98 -19.39 19.16
N THR A 75 6.44 -20.56 19.60
CA THR A 75 7.18 -20.77 20.85
C THR A 75 8.63 -20.29 20.78
N ASP A 76 9.22 -20.28 19.58
CA ASP A 76 10.58 -19.84 19.36
C ASP A 76 10.66 -18.32 19.10
N THR A 77 11.46 -17.62 19.92
CA THR A 77 11.78 -16.19 19.80
C THR A 77 12.34 -15.86 18.43
N ARG A 78 13.22 -16.72 17.88
CA ARG A 78 13.81 -16.49 16.55
C ARG A 78 12.74 -16.58 15.46
N ALA A 79 11.89 -17.60 15.49
CA ALA A 79 10.78 -17.72 14.56
C ALA A 79 9.80 -16.53 14.62
N ARG A 80 9.50 -16.00 15.83
CA ARG A 80 8.69 -14.78 15.97
C ARG A 80 9.37 -13.58 15.34
N ARG A 81 10.65 -13.35 15.64
CA ARG A 81 11.41 -12.24 15.07
C ARG A 81 11.45 -12.30 13.53
N SER A 82 11.73 -13.46 12.94
CA SER A 82 11.74 -13.64 11.48
C SER A 82 10.36 -13.50 10.81
N TYR A 83 9.28 -13.76 11.56
CA TYR A 83 7.94 -13.43 11.10
C TYR A 83 7.75 -11.91 11.03
N PHE A 84 8.00 -11.20 12.13
CA PHE A 84 7.76 -9.75 12.20
C PHE A 84 8.75 -8.91 11.39
N SER A 85 9.90 -9.46 10.97
CA SER A 85 10.83 -8.82 10.03
C SER A 85 10.38 -8.88 8.56
N LEU A 86 9.32 -9.63 8.24
CA LEU A 86 8.87 -9.94 6.87
C LEU A 86 9.95 -10.65 6.03
N GLU A 87 10.83 -11.42 6.66
CA GLU A 87 11.89 -12.18 5.96
C GLU A 87 11.38 -13.54 5.46
N THR A 88 10.26 -14.03 6.00
CA THR A 88 9.69 -15.32 5.64
C THR A 88 8.56 -15.16 4.64
N ARG A 89 8.52 -16.05 3.64
CA ARG A 89 7.43 -16.12 2.64
C ARG A 89 6.05 -16.22 3.31
N GLY A 90 5.91 -17.06 4.34
CA GLY A 90 4.65 -17.19 5.06
C GLY A 90 4.23 -15.92 5.82
N SER A 91 5.16 -15.09 6.28
CA SER A 91 4.83 -13.78 6.86
C SER A 91 4.38 -12.79 5.80
N TYR A 92 5.08 -12.78 4.66
CA TYR A 92 4.71 -11.94 3.52
C TYR A 92 3.31 -12.30 3.01
N GLU A 93 3.03 -13.57 2.78
CA GLU A 93 1.69 -14.04 2.38
C GLU A 93 0.64 -13.73 3.46
N ALA A 94 0.98 -13.87 4.74
CA ALA A 94 0.08 -13.51 5.84
C ALA A 94 -0.21 -12.00 5.93
N LEU A 95 0.73 -11.14 5.53
CA LEU A 95 0.55 -9.69 5.49
C LEU A 95 -0.44 -9.30 4.39
N HIS A 96 -0.38 -10.00 3.27
CA HIS A 96 -1.23 -9.76 2.11
C HIS A 96 -2.53 -10.58 2.14
N SER A 97 -2.66 -11.56 3.04
CA SER A 97 -3.87 -12.37 3.13
C SER A 97 -4.98 -11.66 3.91
N GLY A 98 -6.09 -11.42 3.21
CA GLY A 98 -7.22 -10.64 3.71
C GLY A 98 -7.29 -9.22 3.15
N SER A 99 -6.63 -8.92 2.02
CA SER A 99 -6.88 -7.70 1.26
C SER A 99 -8.36 -7.63 0.87
N ALA A 100 -9.10 -6.75 1.52
CA ALA A 100 -10.23 -6.12 0.87
C ALA A 100 -9.60 -5.11 -0.12
N GLY A 101 -9.76 -5.35 -1.42
CA GLY A 101 -9.22 -4.51 -2.48
C GLY A 101 -8.28 -5.20 -3.46
N LEU A 102 -8.09 -4.55 -4.60
CA LEU A 102 -7.24 -4.97 -5.71
C LEU A 102 -5.82 -4.40 -5.56
N ALA A 103 -4.85 -5.29 -5.40
CA ALA A 103 -3.44 -4.93 -5.32
C ALA A 103 -2.92 -4.49 -6.69
N LEU A 104 -2.11 -3.42 -6.73
CA LEU A 104 -1.50 -2.97 -7.97
C LEU A 104 -0.62 -4.05 -8.58
N ASP A 105 0.17 -4.74 -7.74
CA ASP A 105 1.10 -5.79 -8.18
C ASP A 105 0.42 -6.90 -8.99
N SER A 106 -0.85 -7.23 -8.70
CA SER A 106 -1.57 -8.27 -9.45
C SER A 106 -2.07 -7.82 -10.83
N ILE A 107 -2.15 -6.51 -11.08
CA ILE A 107 -2.66 -5.94 -12.35
C ILE A 107 -1.66 -5.03 -13.06
N GLN A 108 -0.47 -4.83 -12.50
CA GLN A 108 0.52 -3.87 -12.98
C GLN A 108 0.92 -4.12 -14.45
N HIS A 109 1.07 -5.39 -14.84
CA HIS A 109 1.37 -5.74 -16.21
C HIS A 109 0.20 -5.41 -17.17
N LEU A 110 -1.04 -5.68 -16.76
CA LEU A 110 -2.24 -5.32 -17.53
C LEU A 110 -2.37 -3.80 -17.71
N LEU A 111 -2.06 -3.02 -16.68
CA LEU A 111 -2.10 -1.55 -16.76
C LEU A 111 -1.04 -0.99 -17.70
N ARG A 112 0.17 -1.57 -17.72
CA ARG A 112 1.21 -1.20 -18.70
C ARG A 112 0.73 -1.41 -20.13
N LEU A 113 0.20 -2.59 -20.44
CA LEU A 113 -0.37 -2.90 -21.75
C LEU A 113 -1.55 -1.96 -22.10
N TYR A 114 -2.40 -1.66 -21.13
CA TYR A 114 -3.52 -0.73 -21.32
C TYR A 114 -3.06 0.69 -21.68
N VAL A 115 -2.08 1.23 -20.95
CA VAL A 115 -1.52 2.56 -21.23
C VAL A 115 -0.77 2.59 -22.56
N GLU A 116 0.01 1.56 -22.86
CA GLU A 116 0.72 1.43 -24.12
C GLU A 116 -0.26 1.37 -25.30
N ALA A 117 -1.34 0.60 -25.20
CA ALA A 117 -2.39 0.58 -26.21
C ALA A 117 -3.11 1.93 -26.38
N LEU A 118 -3.18 2.73 -25.32
CA LEU A 118 -3.87 4.02 -25.32
C LEU A 118 -2.98 5.18 -25.84
N THR A 119 -1.67 5.09 -25.64
CA THR A 119 -0.70 6.16 -25.95
C THR A 119 0.28 5.82 -27.07
N GLY A 120 0.44 4.54 -27.41
CA GLY A 120 1.47 4.05 -28.34
C GLY A 120 2.89 4.09 -27.79
N ARG A 121 3.07 4.32 -26.47
CA ARG A 121 4.38 4.40 -25.81
C ARG A 121 4.46 3.45 -24.64
N GLU A 122 5.64 2.86 -24.45
CA GLU A 122 5.96 2.09 -23.26
C GLU A 122 6.13 3.05 -22.07
N VAL A 123 5.32 2.84 -21.03
CA VAL A 123 5.32 3.62 -19.78
C VAL A 123 5.34 2.65 -18.62
N ASP A 124 6.20 2.89 -17.64
CA ASP A 124 6.27 2.07 -16.43
C ASP A 124 5.10 2.40 -15.50
N VAL A 125 4.65 1.40 -14.74
CA VAL A 125 3.62 1.57 -13.71
C VAL A 125 4.21 1.09 -12.40
N ALA A 126 4.29 1.97 -11.41
CA ALA A 126 4.89 1.67 -10.12
C ALA A 126 3.96 2.09 -8.97
N PRO A 127 4.07 1.47 -7.79
CA PRO A 127 3.37 1.97 -6.62
C PRO A 127 3.92 3.35 -6.22
N LEU A 128 3.04 4.26 -5.79
CA LEU A 128 3.40 5.57 -5.20
C LEU A 128 4.38 5.41 -4.06
N ALA A 129 4.25 4.33 -3.30
CA ALA A 129 5.12 4.04 -2.18
C ALA A 129 6.57 3.71 -2.57
N ALA A 130 6.84 3.39 -3.84
CA ALA A 130 8.21 3.19 -4.33
C ALA A 130 8.94 4.52 -4.61
N VAL A 131 8.23 5.66 -4.59
CA VAL A 131 8.83 6.99 -4.75
C VAL A 131 9.58 7.35 -3.46
N PRO A 132 10.89 7.62 -3.51
CA PRO A 132 11.61 8.20 -2.37
C PRO A 132 11.01 9.55 -1.98
N ASP A 133 10.91 9.87 -0.69
CA ASP A 133 10.31 11.13 -0.20
C ASP A 133 10.93 12.41 -0.82
N GLU A 134 12.17 12.34 -1.29
CA GLU A 134 12.93 13.46 -1.88
C GLU A 134 12.85 13.50 -3.42
N ALA A 135 12.25 12.48 -4.05
CA ALA A 135 12.15 12.40 -5.51
C ALA A 135 10.90 13.12 -6.02
N ARG A 136 11.06 13.90 -7.10
CA ARG A 136 9.90 14.45 -7.83
C ARG A 136 9.18 13.30 -8.53
N ILE A 137 7.88 13.21 -8.30
CA ILE A 137 6.98 12.41 -9.13
C ILE A 137 6.88 13.12 -10.50
N GLY A 138 6.99 12.36 -11.59
CA GLY A 138 6.95 12.92 -12.95
C GLY A 138 8.31 12.94 -13.64
N ASP A 139 8.88 11.76 -13.85
CA ASP A 139 10.04 11.54 -14.73
C ASP A 139 9.66 11.52 -16.22
N GLY A 140 8.35 11.65 -16.53
CA GLY A 140 7.79 11.52 -17.87
C GLY A 140 7.79 10.08 -18.41
N ARG A 141 8.08 9.07 -17.57
CA ARG A 141 8.24 7.66 -17.99
C ARG A 141 7.51 6.67 -17.08
N THR A 142 7.18 7.07 -15.86
CA THR A 142 6.58 6.22 -14.83
C THR A 142 5.28 6.82 -14.32
N ILE A 143 4.20 6.05 -14.37
CA ILE A 143 2.93 6.37 -13.73
C ILE A 143 2.92 5.75 -12.34
N HIS A 144 2.81 6.59 -11.31
CA HIS A 144 2.74 6.15 -9.93
C HIS A 144 1.29 6.01 -9.46
N LEU A 145 0.89 4.81 -9.03
CA LEU A 145 -0.48 4.49 -8.61
C LEU A 145 -0.52 4.00 -7.15
N PRO A 146 -1.67 4.06 -6.45
CA PRO A 146 -1.80 3.44 -5.13
C PRO A 146 -1.45 1.95 -5.17
N SER A 147 -0.76 1.44 -4.13
CA SER A 147 -0.37 0.02 -4.06
C SER A 147 -1.57 -0.93 -3.90
N LEU A 148 -2.68 -0.42 -3.38
CA LEU A 148 -3.93 -1.13 -3.13
C LEU A 148 -5.10 -0.16 -3.35
N VAL A 149 -6.16 -0.62 -4.01
CA VAL A 149 -7.43 0.11 -4.16
C VAL A 149 -8.54 -0.78 -3.64
N ASN A 150 -9.36 -0.25 -2.73
CA ASN A 150 -10.54 -0.91 -2.17
C ASN A 150 -11.67 0.12 -2.02
N GLU A 151 -11.87 0.91 -3.06
CA GLU A 151 -12.70 2.11 -2.97
C GLU A 151 -14.18 1.74 -3.10
N PHE A 152 -14.48 0.67 -3.84
CA PHE A 152 -15.83 0.21 -4.11
C PHE A 152 -16.17 -1.12 -3.42
N GLY A 153 -15.19 -1.82 -2.83
CA GLY A 153 -15.38 -3.16 -2.28
C GLY A 153 -15.74 -4.19 -3.36
N ASP A 154 -15.45 -3.87 -4.62
CA ASP A 154 -15.72 -4.67 -5.80
C ASP A 154 -14.50 -4.59 -6.71
N GLU A 155 -13.91 -5.74 -6.99
CA GLU A 155 -12.65 -5.84 -7.72
C GLU A 155 -12.74 -5.28 -9.14
N GLU A 156 -13.89 -5.43 -9.81
CA GLU A 156 -14.08 -4.93 -11.16
C GLU A 156 -14.17 -3.40 -11.19
N LEU A 157 -14.88 -2.80 -10.23
CA LEU A 157 -14.95 -1.35 -10.06
C LEU A 157 -13.61 -0.75 -9.64
N ASP A 158 -12.88 -1.41 -8.73
CA ASP A 158 -11.54 -1.00 -8.32
C ASP A 158 -10.53 -1.11 -9.48
N PHE A 159 -10.64 -2.14 -10.33
CA PHE A 159 -9.86 -2.24 -11.56
C PHE A 159 -10.18 -1.10 -12.54
N ARG A 160 -11.46 -0.72 -12.68
CA ARG A 160 -11.84 0.44 -13.50
C ARG A 160 -11.26 1.74 -12.94
N LEU A 161 -11.18 1.90 -11.62
CA LEU A 161 -10.53 3.06 -11.02
C LEU A 161 -9.03 3.12 -11.36
N TYR A 162 -8.33 1.99 -11.29
CA TYR A 162 -6.93 1.94 -11.73
C TYR A 162 -6.74 2.36 -13.19
N LYS A 163 -7.62 1.92 -14.10
CA LYS A 163 -7.56 2.36 -15.51
C LYS A 163 -7.75 3.87 -15.65
N VAL A 164 -8.67 4.46 -14.91
CA VAL A 164 -8.90 5.92 -14.92
C VAL A 164 -7.65 6.66 -14.43
N LEU A 165 -7.07 6.24 -13.30
CA LEU A 165 -5.85 6.84 -12.76
C LEU A 165 -4.66 6.68 -13.72
N ALA A 166 -4.51 5.50 -14.32
CA ALA A 166 -3.46 5.22 -15.30
C ALA A 166 -3.61 6.09 -16.55
N ALA A 167 -4.82 6.20 -17.12
CA ALA A 167 -5.09 7.06 -18.26
C ALA A 167 -4.86 8.55 -17.94
N HIS A 168 -5.20 8.99 -16.72
CA HIS A 168 -4.91 10.34 -16.27
C HIS A 168 -3.40 10.61 -16.19
N GLY A 169 -2.64 9.73 -15.54
CA GLY A 169 -1.17 9.85 -15.46
C GLY A 169 -0.49 9.79 -16.83
N ALA A 170 -0.99 8.93 -17.73
CA ALA A 170 -0.53 8.87 -19.11
C ALA A 170 -0.78 10.21 -19.85
N GLY A 171 -1.94 10.83 -19.65
CA GLY A 171 -2.23 12.17 -20.15
C GLY A 171 -1.30 13.22 -19.58
N GLN A 172 -0.98 13.16 -18.28
CA GLN A 172 -0.02 14.07 -17.68
C GLN A 172 1.36 13.97 -18.33
N ILE A 173 1.84 12.74 -18.57
CA ILE A 173 3.10 12.48 -19.28
C ILE A 173 3.04 13.05 -20.71
N GLU A 174 1.98 12.76 -21.46
CA GLU A 174 1.86 13.17 -22.87
C GLU A 174 1.82 14.69 -23.03
N PHE A 175 1.14 15.39 -22.12
CA PHE A 175 0.98 16.85 -22.18
C PHE A 175 1.96 17.62 -21.30
N GLY A 176 2.87 16.95 -20.58
CA GLY A 176 3.83 17.58 -19.68
C GLY A 176 3.18 18.32 -18.50
N THR A 177 2.09 17.78 -17.95
CA THR A 177 1.31 18.37 -16.84
C THR A 177 1.45 17.58 -15.52
N TYR A 178 2.55 16.85 -15.38
CA TYR A 178 2.94 16.12 -14.17
C TYR A 178 3.69 17.00 -13.17
#